data_AF-A0A1G8E1E7-F1
#
_entry.id   AF-A0A1G8E1E7-F1
#
_cell.length_a   1.000
_cell.length_b   1.000
_cell.length_c   1.000
_cell.angle_alpha   90.00
_cell.angle_beta   90.00
_cell.angle_gamma   90.00
#
_symmetry.space_group_name_H-M   'P 1'
#
loop_
_entity.id
_entity.type
_entity.pdbx_description
1 polymer ?
#
loop_
_entity_poly.entity_id
_entity_poly.type
_entity_poly.pdbx_seq_one_letter_code
_entity_poly.pdbx_strand_id
1 'polypeptide(L)' 'MGEAMMFGAAVFAGWVILDVTKARDWRNMNLLESLIAGFFGAVGWYMIDLFL' A
#
# COMPACT_ATOMS: atom_id res chain seq x y z
N MET A 1 5.50 -3.71 15.41
CA MET A 1 6.16 -2.65 14.61
C MET A 1 6.67 -3.15 13.25
N GLY A 2 7.50 -4.20 13.19
CA GLY A 2 7.98 -4.74 11.90
C GLY A 2 6.85 -5.30 11.02
N GLU A 3 5.83 -5.91 11.62
CA GLU A 3 4.68 -6.48 10.92
C GLU A 3 3.81 -5.43 10.23
N ALA A 4 3.49 -4.33 10.91
CA ALA A 4 2.76 -3.21 10.31
C ALA A 4 3.50 -2.61 9.09
N MET A 5 4.84 -2.54 9.15
CA MET A 5 5.66 -2.05 8.05
C MET A 5 5.65 -3.03 6.85
N MET A 6 5.74 -4.34 7.12
CA MET A 6 5.60 -5.37 6.08
C MET A 6 4.20 -5.36 5.46
N PHE A 7 3.16 -5.14 6.26
CA PHE A 7 1.78 -5.08 5.78
C PHE A 7 1.56 -3.87 4.88
N GLY A 8 2.04 -2.68 5.27
CA GLY A 8 1.99 -1.49 4.43
C GLY A 8 2.77 -1.65 3.12
N ALA A 9 3.94 -2.29 3.17
CA ALA A 9 4.72 -2.58 1.97
C ALA A 9 4.00 -3.56 1.03
N ALA A 10 3.30 -4.56 1.57
CA ALA A 10 2.48 -5.49 0.78
C ALA A 10 1.28 -4.79 0.14
N VAL A 11 0.59 -3.91 0.87
CA VAL A 11 -0.52 -3.11 0.34
C VAL A 11 -0.02 -2.16 -0.75
N PHE A 12 1.11 -1.49 -0.54
CA PHE A 12 1.75 -0.65 -1.55
C PHE A 12 2.05 -1.44 -2.82
N ALA A 13 2.75 -2.57 -2.71
CA ALA A 13 3.11 -3.40 -3.86
C ALA A 13 1.87 -3.91 -4.60
N GLY A 14 0.83 -4.34 -3.88
CA GLY A 14 -0.44 -4.76 -4.46
C GLY A 14 -1.12 -3.63 -5.24
N TRP A 15 -1.15 -2.42 -4.68
CA TRP A 15 -1.76 -1.25 -5.34
C TRP A 15 -0.98 -0.82 -6.58
N VAL A 16 0.36 -0.84 -6.52
CA VAL A 16 1.22 -0.57 -7.68
C VAL A 16 0.92 -1.56 -8.80
N ILE A 17 0.81 -2.86 -8.50
CA ILE A 17 0.47 -3.89 -9.50
C ILE A 17 -0.90 -3.60 -10.12
N LEU A 18 -1.90 -3.27 -9.31
CA LEU A 18 -3.23 -2.91 -9.81
C LEU A 18 -3.16 -1.69 -10.73
N ASP A 19 -2.40 -0.66 -10.36
CA ASP A 19 -2.19 0.53 -11.18
C ASP A 19 -1.50 0.21 -12.51
N VAL A 20 -0.46 -0.64 -12.51
CA VAL A 20 0.17 -1.13 -13.75
C VAL A 20 -0.89 -1.78 -14.64
N THR A 21 -1.68 -2.70 -14.07
CA THR A 21 -2.65 -3.48 -14.84
C THR A 21 -3.78 -2.63 -15.41
N LYS A 22 -4.22 -1.61 -14.66
CA LYS A 22 -5.32 -0.71 -15.03
C LYS A 22 -4.88 0.33 -16.06
N ALA A 23 -3.69 0.92 -15.88
CA ALA A 23 -3.16 1.93 -16.77
C ALA A 23 -2.68 1.35 -18.12
N ARG A 24 -2.37 0.03 -18.18
CA ARG A 24 -1.70 -0.66 -19.31
C ARG A 24 -0.36 -0.05 -19.73
N ASP A 25 0.09 1.00 -19.06
CA ASP A 25 1.30 1.75 -19.32
C ASP A 25 1.91 2.20 -17.99
N TRP A 26 3.18 1.89 -17.79
CA TRP A 26 3.93 2.19 -16.57
C TRP A 26 4.19 3.69 -16.39
N ARG A 27 4.06 4.48 -17.47
CA ARG A 27 4.27 5.94 -17.43
C ARG A 27 3.12 6.73 -16.82
N ASN A 28 1.91 6.19 -16.81
CA ASN A 28 0.72 6.86 -16.27
C ASN A 28 0.26 6.29 -14.92
N MET A 29 1.16 5.59 -14.23
CA MET A 29 0.86 5.03 -12.91
C MET A 29 0.74 6.14 -11.87
N ASN A 30 -0.29 6.05 -11.03
CA ASN A 30 -0.52 7.03 -9.99
C ASN A 30 0.21 6.58 -8.71
N LEU A 31 1.54 6.70 -8.74
CA LEU A 31 2.41 6.28 -7.63
C LEU A 31 2.04 6.93 -6.29
N LEU A 32 1.52 8.16 -6.33
CA LEU A 32 1.00 8.84 -5.15
C LEU A 32 -0.18 8.11 -4.52
N GLU A 33 -1.12 7.64 -5.33
CA GLU A 33 -2.28 6.87 -4.88
C GLU A 33 -1.84 5.52 -4.27
N SER A 34 -0.90 4.84 -4.92
CA SER A 34 -0.32 3.61 -4.41
C SER A 34 0.40 3.81 -3.07
N LEU A 35 1.18 4.90 -2.94
CA LEU A 35 1.87 5.27 -1.70
C LEU A 35 0.88 5.57 -0.56
N ILE A 36 -0.19 6.30 -0.87
CA ILE A 36 -1.26 6.61 0.07
C ILE A 36 -1.94 5.33 0.54
N ALA A 37 -2.28 4.41 -0.37
CA ALA A 37 -2.87 3.12 -0.03
C ALA A 37 -1.96 2.30 0.89
N GLY A 38 -0.65 2.23 0.59
CA GLY A 38 0.33 1.55 1.45
C GLY A 38 0.45 2.18 2.84
N PHE A 39 0.44 3.52 2.92
CA PHE A 39 0.48 4.23 4.19
C PHE A 39 -0.77 3.96 5.04
N PHE A 40 -1.97 4.04 4.46
CA PHE A 40 -3.20 3.72 5.17
C PHE A 40 -3.27 2.24 5.58
N GLY A 41 -2.71 1.33 4.77
CA GLY A 41 -2.56 -0.08 5.13
C GLY A 41 -1.67 -0.29 6.36
N ALA A 42 -0.50 0.35 6.39
CA ALA A 42 0.40 0.32 7.56
C ALA A 42 -0.24 0.95 8.81
N VAL A 43 -0.87 2.11 8.67
CA VAL A 43 -1.53 2.81 9.78
C VAL A 43 -2.71 2.00 10.32
N GLY A 44 -3.53 1.42 9.43
CA GLY A 44 -4.64 0.55 9.81
C GLY A 44 -4.16 -0.69 10.58
N TRP A 45 -3.09 -1.33 10.12
CA TRP A 45 -2.51 -2.47 10.82
C TRP A 45 -1.92 -2.06 12.17
N TYR A 46 -1.21 -0.94 12.23
CA TYR A 46 -0.66 -0.41 13.48
C TYR A 46 -1.75 -0.07 14.51
N MET A 47 -2.89 0.45 14.05
CA MET A 47 -4.06 0.67 14.90
C MET A 47 -4.62 -0.65 15.45
N ILE A 48 -4.70 -1.69 14.62
CA ILE A 48 -5.15 -3.02 15.08
C ILE A 48 -4.18 -3.59 16.13
N ASP A 49 -2.87 -3.52 15.88
CA ASP A 49 -1.80 -3.93 16.83
C ASP A 49 -1.89 -3.17 18.18
N LEU A 50 -2.44 -1.95 18.21
CA LEU A 50 -2.61 -1.18 19.45
C LEU A 50 -3.82 -1.63 20.28
N PHE A 51 -4.84 -2.20 19.63
CA PHE A 51 -6.08 -2.62 20.28
C PHE A 51 -6.11 -4.12 20.62
N LEU A 52 -5.22 -4.92 20.04
CA LEU A 52 -5.10 -6.36 20.21
C LEU A 52 -3.92 -6.70 21.12
#